data_AF-A0A1Q7I9Y9-F1
#
_entry.id   AF-A0A1Q7I9Y9-F1
#
_cell.length_a   1.000
_cell.length_b   1.000
_cell.length_c   1.000
_cell.angle_alpha   90.00
_cell.angle_beta   90.00
_cell.angle_gamma   90.00
#
_symmetry.space_group_name_H-M   'P 1'
#
loop_
_entity.id
_entity.type
_entity.pdbx_description
1 polymer ?
#
loop_
_entity_poly.entity_id
_entity_poly.type
_entity_poly.pdbx_seq_one_letter_code
_entity_poly.pdbx_strand_id
1 'polypeptide(L)'
;MKWLAMMKWTIGTAACAVLLVGVSSFLPHHEANAQATTCFDFTTGGGWFTSPSGDGKANFGFNAGYKNGPDSPLQGEFNFVDHAGNVTIKMLTIDTYGGEGNGTGHRCDSTQACDRFWTGTAQITFPDHSSAVCDPLFVEVLDEGSPGRNDRIHVSCPGYNAFTFALPAGNIEVHKAACQ
;
A
#
# COMPACT_ATOMS: atom_id res chain seq x y z
N MET A 1 22.18 -22.82 21.80
CA MET A 1 21.61 -24.08 21.28
C MET A 1 21.23 -23.85 19.83
N LYS A 2 21.62 -24.78 18.95
CA LYS A 2 21.59 -24.68 17.48
C LYS A 2 20.13 -24.71 16.94
N TRP A 3 19.77 -24.12 15.80
CA TRP A 3 19.80 -24.76 14.46
C TRP A 3 19.47 -23.75 13.33
N LEU A 4 20.32 -23.63 12.29
CA LEU A 4 20.17 -24.15 10.88
C LEU A 4 19.14 -23.35 10.06
N ALA A 5 19.33 -22.96 8.79
CA ALA A 5 20.44 -23.06 7.84
C ALA A 5 20.18 -22.04 6.70
N MET A 6 21.24 -21.44 6.17
CA MET A 6 21.20 -20.70 4.90
C MET A 6 20.93 -21.67 3.75
N MET A 7 19.89 -21.41 2.97
CA MET A 7 19.63 -22.11 1.71
C MET A 7 20.13 -21.22 0.57
N LYS A 8 21.36 -21.49 0.11
CA LYS A 8 21.89 -20.98 -1.16
C LYS A 8 21.25 -21.74 -2.31
N TRP A 9 20.57 -21.06 -3.21
CA TRP A 9 20.22 -21.61 -4.52
C TRP A 9 21.29 -21.23 -5.53
N THR A 10 22.14 -22.19 -5.86
CA THR A 10 22.94 -22.21 -7.09
C THR A 10 22.10 -22.84 -8.18
N ILE A 11 21.67 -22.05 -9.17
CA ILE A 11 21.14 -22.59 -10.42
C ILE A 11 22.33 -22.73 -11.38
N GLY A 12 22.57 -23.98 -11.78
CA GLY A 12 23.68 -24.40 -12.61
C GLY A 12 23.62 -23.85 -14.03
N THR A 13 24.82 -23.63 -14.55
CA THR A 13 25.15 -23.42 -15.96
C THR A 13 24.68 -24.59 -16.81
N ALA A 14 23.82 -24.31 -17.80
CA ALA A 14 23.65 -25.14 -18.97
C ALA A 14 23.85 -24.27 -20.21
N ALA A 15 25.02 -24.41 -20.83
CA ALA A 15 25.30 -23.87 -22.15
C ALA A 15 24.60 -24.73 -23.21
N CYS A 16 23.67 -24.14 -23.96
CA CYS A 16 23.21 -24.68 -25.23
C CYS A 16 23.46 -23.62 -26.30
N ALA A 17 24.54 -23.80 -27.05
CA ALA A 17 24.79 -23.08 -28.28
C ALA A 17 23.78 -23.52 -29.34
N VAL A 18 22.98 -22.60 -29.84
CA VAL A 18 22.24 -22.77 -31.10
C VAL A 18 22.59 -21.59 -32.00
N LEU A 19 23.38 -21.90 -33.03
CA LEU A 19 23.62 -21.06 -34.19
C LEU A 19 22.34 -20.93 -35.00
N LEU A 20 21.83 -19.71 -35.18
CA LEU A 20 20.95 -19.36 -36.29
C LEU A 20 21.37 -18.02 -36.87
N VAL A 21 21.95 -18.09 -38.06
CA VAL A 21 22.12 -16.96 -38.99
C VAL A 21 20.74 -16.69 -39.58
N GLY A 22 20.17 -15.50 -39.32
CA GLY A 22 18.84 -15.12 -39.79
C GLY A 22 18.81 -13.65 -40.22
N VAL A 23 18.64 -13.46 -41.52
CA VAL A 23 18.58 -12.21 -42.30
C VAL A 23 17.77 -11.10 -41.61
N SER A 24 18.41 -9.98 -41.30
CA SER A 24 17.74 -8.75 -40.84
C SER A 24 16.92 -8.14 -41.98
N SER A 25 15.65 -8.52 -42.05
CA SER A 25 14.64 -7.81 -42.83
C SER A 25 14.28 -6.54 -42.05
N PHE A 26 14.50 -5.36 -42.63
CA PHE A 26 14.01 -4.10 -42.09
C PHE A 26 12.47 -4.14 -42.01
N LEU A 27 11.93 -4.48 -40.85
CA LEU A 27 10.55 -4.16 -40.52
C LEU A 27 10.53 -2.74 -39.95
N PRO A 28 9.49 -1.93 -40.28
CA PRO A 28 9.32 -0.64 -39.61
C PRO A 28 9.30 -0.90 -38.11
N HIS A 29 10.00 -0.04 -37.35
CA HIS A 29 9.83 -0.02 -35.91
C HIS A 29 8.33 0.08 -35.65
N HIS A 30 7.71 -1.03 -35.25
CA HIS A 30 6.56 -0.95 -34.38
C HIS A 30 7.11 -0.29 -33.13
N GLU A 31 7.08 1.04 -33.10
CA GLU A 31 6.94 1.73 -31.85
C GLU A 31 5.69 1.12 -31.23
N ALA A 32 5.92 0.21 -30.29
CA ALA A 32 4.93 -0.07 -29.28
C ALA A 32 4.65 1.28 -28.64
N ASN A 33 3.65 1.98 -29.15
CA ASN A 33 2.87 2.90 -28.34
C ASN A 33 2.31 2.01 -27.24
N ALA A 34 3.10 1.81 -26.19
CA ALA A 34 2.56 1.55 -24.88
C ALA A 34 1.69 2.78 -24.62
N GLN A 35 0.41 2.63 -24.94
CA GLN A 35 -0.60 3.59 -24.56
C GLN A 35 -0.46 3.67 -23.05
N ALA A 36 0.16 4.74 -22.56
CA ALA A 36 0.34 4.98 -21.15
C ALA A 36 -1.06 5.08 -20.56
N THR A 37 -1.53 3.95 -20.05
CA THR A 37 -2.74 3.85 -19.26
C THR A 37 -2.64 4.92 -18.18
N THR A 38 -3.52 5.93 -18.26
CA THR A 38 -3.49 7.06 -17.34
C THR A 38 -3.94 6.60 -15.94
N CYS A 39 -3.03 6.08 -15.12
CA CYS A 39 -3.32 5.68 -13.75
C CYS A 39 -3.29 6.93 -12.85
N PHE A 40 -4.45 7.56 -12.69
CA PHE A 40 -4.72 8.43 -11.56
C PHE A 40 -5.40 7.55 -10.51
N ASP A 41 -4.76 7.27 -9.39
CA ASP A 41 -5.34 6.43 -8.33
C ASP A 41 -4.71 6.84 -7.01
N PHE A 42 -5.50 7.41 -6.11
CA PHE A 42 -5.05 7.74 -4.78
C PHE A 42 -6.20 7.54 -3.78
N THR A 43 -5.87 7.19 -2.55
CA THR A 43 -6.84 7.13 -1.47
C THR A 43 -6.54 8.18 -0.41
N THR A 44 -7.60 8.65 0.24
CA THR A 44 -7.53 9.55 1.37
C THR A 44 -8.44 9.05 2.46
N GLY A 45 -8.08 9.30 3.70
CA GLY A 45 -9.00 8.99 4.78
C GLY A 45 -8.53 9.52 6.11
N GLY A 46 -9.47 9.50 7.04
CA GLY A 46 -9.21 9.87 8.42
C GLY A 46 -10.39 9.53 9.28
N GLY A 47 -10.10 9.32 10.56
CA GLY A 47 -11.13 8.93 11.51
C GLY A 47 -10.55 8.57 12.86
N TRP A 48 -11.34 7.84 13.61
CA TRP A 48 -10.90 7.23 14.85
C TRP A 48 -11.52 5.85 15.02
N PHE A 49 -10.92 5.03 15.87
CA PHE A 49 -11.48 3.77 16.36
C PHE A 49 -11.11 3.58 17.84
N THR A 50 -11.72 2.59 18.49
CA THR A 50 -11.39 2.26 19.88
C THR A 50 -9.94 1.78 19.97
N SER A 51 -9.16 2.37 20.87
CA SER A 51 -7.74 2.06 21.00
C SER A 51 -7.49 0.56 21.18
N PRO A 52 -6.49 -0.02 20.49
CA PRO A 52 -6.05 -1.40 20.73
C PRO A 52 -5.32 -1.56 22.07
N SER A 53 -4.90 -0.45 22.70
CA SER A 53 -4.10 -0.45 23.93
C SER A 53 -4.93 -0.19 25.20
N GLY A 54 -6.24 0.07 25.09
CA GLY A 54 -7.13 0.23 26.25
C GLY A 54 -8.31 1.15 26.00
N ASP A 55 -8.85 1.71 27.09
CA ASP A 55 -10.00 2.60 27.05
C ASP A 55 -9.60 3.98 26.48
N GLY A 56 -9.95 4.22 25.22
CA GLY A 56 -9.70 5.50 24.57
C GLY A 56 -9.90 5.45 23.07
N LYS A 57 -9.55 6.56 22.41
CA LYS A 57 -9.60 6.67 20.95
C LYS A 57 -8.19 6.57 20.39
N ALA A 58 -8.06 5.89 19.27
CA ALA A 58 -6.92 6.02 18.40
C ALA A 58 -7.35 6.73 17.10
N ASN A 59 -6.59 7.74 16.71
CA ASN A 59 -6.85 8.58 15.54
C ASN A 59 -5.89 8.20 14.43
N PHE A 60 -6.34 8.31 13.19
CA PHE A 60 -5.49 8.15 12.02
C PHE A 60 -5.85 9.14 10.93
N GLY A 61 -4.91 9.37 10.02
CA GLY A 61 -5.11 10.13 8.81
C GLY A 61 -4.08 9.75 7.76
N PHE A 62 -4.51 9.72 6.50
CA PHE A 62 -3.63 9.40 5.39
C PHE A 62 -4.05 10.02 4.07
N ASN A 63 -3.07 10.08 3.18
CA ASN A 63 -3.26 10.10 1.74
C ASN A 63 -2.17 9.21 1.11
N ALA A 64 -2.47 8.43 0.08
CA ALA A 64 -1.47 7.58 -0.58
C ALA A 64 -1.86 7.34 -2.04
N GLY A 65 -0.88 7.32 -2.94
CA GLY A 65 -1.05 6.94 -4.35
C GLY A 65 -0.50 7.96 -5.35
N TYR A 66 -1.12 7.99 -6.53
CA TYR A 66 -0.73 8.74 -7.73
C TYR A 66 -1.68 9.93 -7.97
N LYS A 67 -1.53 10.97 -7.14
CA LYS A 67 -2.50 12.07 -7.01
C LYS A 67 -2.62 13.02 -8.22
N ASN A 68 -1.66 13.07 -9.16
CA ASN A 68 -1.68 14.01 -10.29
C ASN A 68 -1.57 13.32 -11.66
N GLY A 69 -1.95 12.05 -11.77
CA GLY A 69 -1.97 11.30 -13.03
C GLY A 69 -0.78 10.32 -13.20
N PRO A 70 -0.68 9.65 -14.36
CA PRO A 70 0.16 8.46 -14.54
C PRO A 70 1.66 8.68 -14.28
N ASP A 71 2.16 9.88 -14.57
CA ASP A 71 3.58 10.20 -14.40
C ASP A 71 3.89 10.78 -13.02
N SER A 72 2.88 10.86 -12.13
CA SER A 72 3.11 11.32 -10.77
C SER A 72 3.91 10.27 -10.01
N PRO A 73 4.93 10.67 -9.24
CA PRO A 73 5.58 9.73 -8.37
C PRO A 73 4.60 9.29 -7.28
N LEU A 74 4.71 8.02 -6.87
CA LEU A 74 4.02 7.50 -5.71
C LEU A 74 4.38 8.35 -4.49
N GLN A 75 3.36 8.88 -3.84
CA GLN A 75 3.51 9.76 -2.69
C GLN A 75 2.41 9.52 -1.68
N GLY A 76 2.64 9.98 -0.46
CA GLY A 76 1.62 10.08 0.55
C GLY A 76 2.18 10.20 1.95
N GLU A 77 1.26 10.16 2.91
CA GLU A 77 1.50 10.27 4.32
C GLU A 77 0.55 9.35 5.07
N PHE A 78 1.01 8.75 6.16
CA PHE A 78 0.15 8.05 7.12
C PHE A 78 0.60 8.42 8.53
N ASN A 79 -0.36 8.80 9.37
CA ASN A 79 -0.17 9.06 10.78
C ASN A 79 -1.23 8.33 11.59
N PHE A 80 -0.80 7.76 12.72
CA PHE A 80 -1.64 7.13 13.71
C PHE A 80 -1.22 7.58 15.12
N VAL A 81 -2.20 7.85 15.97
CA VAL A 81 -2.01 8.27 17.36
C VAL A 81 -2.97 7.49 18.24
N ASP A 82 -2.43 6.61 19.06
CA ASP A 82 -3.16 5.92 20.12
C ASP A 82 -3.06 6.69 21.42
N HIS A 83 -4.14 7.34 21.84
CA HIS A 83 -4.16 8.14 23.07
C HIS A 83 -4.16 7.29 24.35
N ALA A 84 -4.72 6.08 24.32
CA ALA A 84 -4.75 5.22 25.51
C ALA A 84 -3.38 4.56 25.73
N GLY A 85 -2.77 4.10 24.64
CA GLY A 85 -1.44 3.50 24.66
C GLY A 85 -0.30 4.52 24.68
N ASN A 86 -0.56 5.81 24.42
CA ASN A 86 0.43 6.86 24.14
C ASN A 86 1.48 6.41 23.09
N VAL A 87 1.01 5.75 22.03
CA VAL A 87 1.83 5.25 20.91
C VAL A 87 1.51 6.07 19.68
N THR A 88 2.53 6.44 18.90
CA THR A 88 2.33 7.04 17.57
C THR A 88 3.04 6.23 16.50
N ILE A 89 2.46 6.22 15.30
CA ILE A 89 3.08 5.66 14.11
C ILE A 89 3.06 6.75 13.04
N LYS A 90 4.23 7.08 12.50
CA LYS A 90 4.37 8.02 11.38
C LYS A 90 5.13 7.34 10.26
N MET A 91 4.50 7.26 9.10
CA MET A 91 5.15 6.74 7.91
C MET A 91 6.23 7.71 7.42
N LEU A 92 7.39 7.15 7.03
CA LEU A 92 8.57 7.87 6.55
C LEU A 92 8.68 7.79 5.03
N THR A 93 8.29 6.64 4.45
CA THR A 93 8.27 6.41 2.99
C THR A 93 6.98 5.71 2.59
N ILE A 94 6.59 5.84 1.32
CA ILE A 94 5.61 4.98 0.67
C ILE A 94 6.32 4.31 -0.49
N ASP A 95 6.45 2.99 -0.41
CA ASP A 95 7.27 2.19 -1.32
C ASP A 95 6.40 1.38 -2.29
N THR A 96 5.18 1.03 -1.89
CA THR A 96 4.20 0.34 -2.75
C THR A 96 2.81 0.92 -2.57
N TYR A 97 1.97 0.80 -3.60
CA TYR A 97 0.56 1.15 -3.56
C TYR A 97 -0.22 0.27 -4.53
N GLY A 98 -1.36 -0.26 -4.08
CA GLY A 98 -2.21 -1.14 -4.88
C GLY A 98 -3.56 -1.41 -4.24
N GLY A 99 -4.30 -2.36 -4.81
CA GLY A 99 -5.63 -2.77 -4.37
C GLY A 99 -6.37 -3.51 -5.48
N GLU A 100 -7.53 -4.08 -5.17
CA GLU A 100 -8.43 -4.66 -6.16
C GLU A 100 -8.82 -3.57 -7.19
N GLY A 101 -8.67 -3.90 -8.47
CA GLY A 101 -8.86 -2.98 -9.59
C GLY A 101 -7.64 -2.22 -10.08
N ASN A 102 -6.48 -2.39 -9.45
CA ASN A 102 -5.22 -1.89 -10.01
C ASN A 102 -4.88 -2.71 -11.30
N GLY A 103 -5.18 -2.13 -12.47
CA GLY A 103 -4.84 -2.71 -13.78
C GLY A 103 -5.84 -3.73 -14.37
N THR A 104 -6.94 -4.08 -13.68
CA THR A 104 -7.97 -5.00 -14.23
C THR A 104 -9.18 -4.28 -14.82
N GLY A 105 -9.17 -2.95 -14.89
CA GLY A 105 -10.30 -2.14 -15.35
C GLY A 105 -11.49 -2.13 -14.37
N HIS A 106 -11.32 -2.70 -13.18
CA HIS A 106 -12.32 -2.64 -12.13
C HIS A 106 -12.35 -1.23 -11.54
N ARG A 107 -13.41 -0.48 -11.87
CA ARG A 107 -13.59 0.89 -11.41
C ARG A 107 -14.20 0.86 -10.02
N CYS A 108 -13.48 1.40 -9.06
CA CYS A 108 -14.09 1.86 -7.81
C CYS A 108 -15.08 2.96 -8.14
N ASP A 109 -16.36 2.68 -7.90
CA ASP A 109 -17.41 3.68 -7.88
C ASP A 109 -17.92 3.88 -6.45
N SER A 110 -18.65 4.97 -6.22
CA SER A 110 -19.14 5.35 -4.89
C SER A 110 -20.16 4.39 -4.27
N THR A 111 -20.56 3.33 -4.99
CA THR A 111 -21.57 2.34 -4.61
C THR A 111 -21.00 0.95 -4.37
N GLN A 112 -19.70 0.75 -4.60
CA GLN A 112 -19.02 -0.52 -4.41
C GLN A 112 -17.92 -0.41 -3.34
N ALA A 113 -17.70 -1.51 -2.60
CA ALA A 113 -16.56 -1.63 -1.71
C ALA A 113 -15.23 -1.67 -2.49
N CYS A 114 -14.26 -0.86 -2.07
CA CYS A 114 -12.96 -0.74 -2.72
C CYS A 114 -11.81 -0.72 -1.73
N ASP A 115 -10.84 -1.59 -1.95
CA ASP A 115 -9.65 -1.69 -1.11
C ASP A 115 -8.48 -0.91 -1.70
N ARG A 116 -7.65 -0.33 -0.83
CA ARG A 116 -6.31 0.11 -1.22
C ARG A 116 -5.34 -0.29 -0.14
N PHE A 117 -4.16 -0.74 -0.54
CA PHE A 117 -3.07 -0.98 0.38
C PHE A 117 -1.82 -0.22 -0.06
N TRP A 118 -0.96 0.05 0.89
CA TRP A 118 0.38 0.55 0.66
C TRP A 118 1.34 0.03 1.72
N THR A 119 2.61 0.02 1.36
CA THR A 119 3.70 -0.28 2.29
C THR A 119 4.69 0.85 2.35
N GLY A 120 5.44 0.92 3.44
CA GLY A 120 6.67 1.68 3.49
C GLY A 120 7.33 1.61 4.85
N THR A 121 8.41 2.35 5.04
CA THR A 121 9.05 2.45 6.35
C THR A 121 8.26 3.40 7.24
N ALA A 122 8.14 3.10 8.54
CA ALA A 122 7.53 3.99 9.52
C ALA A 122 8.35 4.07 10.82
N GLN A 123 8.21 5.17 11.52
CA GLN A 123 8.68 5.34 12.89
C GLN A 123 7.52 5.08 13.86
N ILE A 124 7.76 4.23 14.85
CA ILE A 124 6.86 4.02 15.99
C ILE A 124 7.49 4.72 17.20
N THR A 125 6.73 5.54 17.91
CA THR A 125 7.15 6.16 19.18
C THR A 125 6.31 5.61 20.32
N PHE A 126 6.97 5.18 21.39
CA PHE A 126 6.36 4.56 22.57
C PHE A 126 6.19 5.56 23.73
N PRO A 127 5.46 5.18 24.79
CA PRO A 127 5.19 6.08 25.93
C PRO A 127 6.41 6.57 26.68
N ASP A 128 7.49 5.79 26.66
CA ASP A 128 8.78 6.13 27.24
C ASP A 128 9.64 7.02 26.32
N HIS A 129 9.07 7.48 25.21
CA HIS A 129 9.72 8.25 24.15
C HIS A 129 10.83 7.49 23.38
N SER A 130 10.95 6.18 23.58
CA SER A 130 11.76 5.35 22.69
C SER A 130 11.10 5.26 21.31
N SER A 131 11.91 5.01 20.29
CA SER A 131 11.42 4.82 18.92
C SER A 131 11.94 3.54 18.30
N ALA A 132 11.11 2.93 17.47
CA ALA A 132 11.48 1.82 16.60
C ALA A 132 11.18 2.15 15.14
N VAL A 133 11.85 1.44 14.24
CA VAL A 133 11.57 1.50 12.82
C VAL A 133 10.78 0.25 12.44
N CYS A 134 9.63 0.47 11.80
CA CYS A 134 8.84 -0.55 11.17
C CYS A 134 9.15 -0.59 9.68
N ASP A 135 9.58 -1.74 9.18
CA ASP A 135 9.88 -1.92 7.76
C ASP A 135 9.58 -3.37 7.30
N PRO A 136 8.54 -3.59 6.48
CA PRO A 136 7.53 -2.62 6.04
C PRO A 136 6.41 -2.44 7.08
N LEU A 137 5.96 -1.21 7.28
CA LEU A 137 4.59 -0.95 7.74
C LEU A 137 3.64 -1.24 6.57
N PHE A 138 2.65 -2.08 6.79
CA PHE A 138 1.57 -2.36 5.86
C PHE A 138 0.30 -1.65 6.33
N VAL A 139 -0.34 -0.90 5.44
CA VAL A 139 -1.65 -0.30 5.68
C VAL A 139 -2.57 -0.73 4.55
N GLU A 140 -3.75 -1.23 4.91
CA GLU A 140 -4.83 -1.54 3.99
C GLU A 140 -6.10 -0.85 4.46
N VAL A 141 -6.86 -0.33 3.53
CA VAL A 141 -8.13 0.32 3.79
C VAL A 141 -9.18 -0.24 2.87
N LEU A 142 -10.42 -0.22 3.34
CA LEU A 142 -11.59 -0.53 2.55
C LEU A 142 -12.57 0.64 2.67
N ASP A 143 -12.89 1.24 1.54
CA ASP A 143 -13.97 2.20 1.33
C ASP A 143 -15.24 1.41 1.02
N GLU A 144 -16.26 1.43 1.88
CA GLU A 144 -17.55 0.73 1.64
C GLU A 144 -18.64 1.66 1.06
N GLY A 145 -18.22 2.72 0.37
CA GLY A 145 -19.10 3.67 -0.29
C GLY A 145 -19.54 4.82 0.62
N SER A 146 -19.88 5.95 0.02
CA SER A 146 -20.22 7.18 0.75
C SER A 146 -21.68 7.23 1.21
N PRO A 147 -21.96 7.74 2.43
CA PRO A 147 -21.00 8.19 3.44
C PRO A 147 -20.43 6.99 4.21
N GLY A 148 -19.09 6.90 4.29
CA GLY A 148 -18.26 5.77 4.73
C GLY A 148 -18.53 5.17 6.11
N ARG A 149 -19.75 4.66 6.34
CA ARG A 149 -20.22 4.15 7.64
C ARG A 149 -19.67 2.77 7.99
N ASN A 150 -19.09 2.06 7.04
CA ASN A 150 -18.56 0.71 7.24
C ASN A 150 -17.11 0.57 6.75
N ASP A 151 -16.43 1.69 6.52
CA ASP A 151 -15.04 1.70 6.11
C ASP A 151 -14.18 0.96 7.13
N ARG A 152 -13.13 0.33 6.64
CA ARG A 152 -12.18 -0.42 7.47
C ARG A 152 -10.77 0.03 7.23
N ILE A 153 -9.97 -0.07 8.27
CA ILE A 153 -8.52 0.09 8.21
C ILE A 153 -7.85 -1.10 8.88
N HIS A 154 -6.83 -1.62 8.24
CA HIS A 154 -5.89 -2.59 8.77
C HIS A 154 -4.50 -1.98 8.75
N VAL A 155 -3.77 -2.12 9.87
CA VAL A 155 -2.38 -1.71 9.98
C VAL A 155 -1.60 -2.84 10.61
N SER A 156 -0.47 -3.19 9.99
CA SER A 156 0.39 -4.26 10.45
C SER A 156 1.86 -3.85 10.37
N CYS A 157 2.60 -4.24 11.39
CA CYS A 157 4.05 -4.04 11.43
C CYS A 157 4.71 -5.33 11.95
N PRO A 158 5.63 -5.94 11.19
CA PRO A 158 6.33 -7.15 11.65
C PRO A 158 7.02 -6.95 13.00
N GLY A 159 6.82 -7.88 13.93
CA GLY A 159 7.35 -7.79 15.29
C GLY A 159 6.51 -6.93 16.24
N TYR A 160 5.42 -6.32 15.76
CA TYR A 160 4.44 -5.60 16.55
C TYR A 160 3.03 -6.14 16.27
N ASN A 161 2.07 -5.78 17.13
CA ASN A 161 0.68 -6.20 16.94
C ASN A 161 0.06 -5.52 15.72
N ALA A 162 -0.63 -6.29 14.90
CA ALA A 162 -1.49 -5.77 13.84
C ALA A 162 -2.89 -5.49 14.39
N PHE A 163 -3.62 -4.58 13.73
CA PHE A 163 -4.98 -4.26 14.10
C PHE A 163 -5.86 -4.00 12.89
N THR A 164 -7.16 -4.32 13.02
CA THR A 164 -8.19 -4.07 12.01
C THR A 164 -9.42 -3.51 12.69
N PHE A 165 -9.95 -2.40 12.18
CA PHE A 165 -11.12 -1.74 12.75
C PHE A 165 -12.09 -1.27 11.69
N ALA A 166 -13.38 -1.43 11.98
CA ALA A 166 -14.43 -0.63 11.35
C ALA A 166 -14.46 0.76 12.00
N LEU A 167 -14.73 1.81 11.22
CA LEU A 167 -14.72 3.17 11.71
C LEU A 167 -16.04 3.54 12.41
N PRO A 168 -16.05 3.83 13.73
CA PRO A 168 -17.23 4.38 14.39
C PRO A 168 -17.52 5.82 13.93
N ALA A 169 -16.48 6.55 13.50
CA ALA A 169 -16.62 7.77 12.72
C ALA A 169 -15.34 8.04 11.92
N GLY A 170 -15.50 8.61 10.74
CA GLY A 170 -14.44 8.85 9.77
C GLY A 170 -14.99 8.70 8.37
N ASN A 171 -14.10 8.76 7.39
CA ASN A 171 -14.39 8.49 6.00
C ASN A 171 -13.10 8.11 5.28
N ILE A 172 -13.17 7.10 4.45
CA ILE A 172 -12.14 6.66 3.51
C ILE A 172 -12.72 6.84 2.12
N GLU A 173 -11.93 7.41 1.23
CA GLU A 173 -12.32 7.63 -0.17
C GLU A 173 -11.22 7.12 -1.08
N VAL A 174 -11.58 6.21 -1.99
CA VAL A 174 -10.74 5.83 -3.12
C VAL A 174 -11.07 6.71 -4.31
N HIS A 175 -10.10 7.51 -4.76
CA HIS A 175 -10.30 8.49 -5.82
C HIS A 175 -9.92 7.91 -7.18
N LYS A 176 -10.95 7.75 -8.04
CA LYS A 176 -10.84 7.53 -9.50
C LYS A 176 -9.90 6.38 -9.92
N ALA A 177 -10.12 5.17 -9.42
CA ALA A 177 -9.41 3.92 -9.75
C ALA A 177 -9.44 3.43 -11.22
N ALA A 178 -9.37 4.30 -12.24
CA ALA A 178 -9.45 3.90 -13.64
C ALA A 178 -8.08 3.97 -14.33
N CYS A 179 -7.34 2.87 -14.25
CA CYS A 179 -6.30 2.56 -15.23
C CYS A 179 -7.01 2.05 -16.51
N GLN A 180 -7.01 2.83 -17.59
CA GLN A 180 -7.54 2.43 -18.92
C GLN A 180 -6.57 1.56 -19.72
#